data_AF-A0A9X3MV90-F1
#
_entry.id   AF-A0A9X3MV90-F1
#
_cell.length_a   1.000
_cell.length_b   1.000
_cell.length_c   1.000
_cell.angle_alpha   90.00
_cell.angle_beta   90.00
_cell.angle_gamma   90.00
#
_symmetry.space_group_name_H-M   'P 1'
#
loop_
_entity.id
_entity.type
_entity.pdbx_description
1 polymer ?
#
loop_
_entity_poly.entity_id
_entity_poly.type
_entity_poly.pdbx_seq_one_letter_code
_entity_poly.pdbx_strand_id
1 'polypeptide(L)'
;MERRPLALQLYLLLHCVARADPWHGWLPAMAWARALDKTQPGAEATISRNWSWLESERLIRSDRYKRLRRVFLLREDGSGTEYTRPTGNYFTLPLAYFLDEWHQKLSLSGTVVLLIARDLQVPFQLRKEHASGWYGVSADTLQRGIDELRDHGLLSITPKRIAAPRTRQGWTMVNEYRLLAPFTKPEPPSDNPIELEAAT
;
A
#
# COMPACT_ATOMS: atom_id res chain seq x y z
N MET A 1 8.59 11.45 -12.89
CA MET A 1 7.83 11.23 -11.64
C MET A 1 8.77 11.47 -10.47
N GLU A 2 8.67 12.62 -9.83
CA GLU A 2 9.50 12.96 -8.66
C GLU A 2 9.12 12.03 -7.51
N ARG A 3 10.08 11.30 -6.93
CA ARG A 3 9.80 10.35 -5.84
C ARG A 3 9.54 11.13 -4.56
N ARG A 4 8.28 11.16 -4.10
CA ARG A 4 7.87 11.86 -2.87
C ARG A 4 7.34 10.86 -1.83
N PRO A 5 8.22 10.12 -1.13
CA PRO A 5 7.80 9.14 -0.14
C PRO A 5 6.95 9.75 0.97
N LEU A 6 7.31 10.97 1.40
CA LEU A 6 6.58 11.68 2.44
C LEU A 6 5.15 12.03 2.02
N ALA A 7 4.90 12.34 0.75
CA ALA A 7 3.55 12.62 0.26
C ALA A 7 2.66 11.38 0.34
N LEU A 8 3.17 10.22 -0.07
CA LEU A 8 2.44 8.95 0.07
C LEU A 8 2.14 8.64 1.54
N GLN A 9 3.13 8.78 2.42
CA GLN A 9 2.94 8.51 3.85
C GLN A 9 1.91 9.44 4.49
N LEU A 10 1.96 10.73 4.12
CA LEU A 10 1.02 11.74 4.60
C LEU A 10 -0.40 11.45 4.11
N TYR A 11 -0.52 10.97 2.88
CA TYR A 11 -1.78 10.53 2.29
C TYR A 11 -2.37 9.29 3.00
N LEU A 12 -1.55 8.26 3.23
CA LEU A 12 -1.97 7.08 3.99
C LEU A 12 -2.36 7.44 5.44
N LEU A 13 -1.65 8.37 6.07
CA LEU A 13 -1.96 8.85 7.41
C LEU A 13 -3.28 9.64 7.43
N LEU A 14 -3.59 10.40 6.36
CA LEU A 14 -4.88 11.07 6.22
C LEU A 14 -6.04 10.07 6.23
N HIS A 15 -5.91 8.95 5.53
CA HIS A 15 -6.89 7.86 5.55
C HIS A 15 -7.11 7.29 6.96
N CYS A 16 -6.10 7.27 7.82
CA CYS A 16 -6.28 6.88 9.22
C CYS A 16 -7.05 7.92 10.03
N VAL A 17 -6.86 9.21 9.74
CA VAL A 17 -7.50 10.32 10.48
C VAL A 17 -8.93 10.59 10.00
N ALA A 18 -9.17 10.49 8.69
CA ALA A 18 -10.45 10.74 8.03
C ALA A 18 -11.43 9.58 8.25
N ARG A 19 -12.01 9.49 9.45
CA ARG A 19 -12.83 8.34 9.88
C ARG A 19 -14.30 8.37 9.44
N ALA A 20 -14.83 9.53 9.08
CA ALA A 20 -16.25 9.70 8.73
C ALA A 20 -16.43 10.81 7.71
N ASP A 21 -17.57 10.77 7.01
CA ASP A 21 -18.02 11.81 6.09
C ASP A 21 -18.01 13.19 6.79
N PRO A 22 -17.43 14.26 6.18
CA PRO A 22 -16.96 14.39 4.79
C PRO A 22 -15.47 14.00 4.57
N TRP A 23 -14.97 12.97 5.24
CA TRP A 23 -13.67 12.32 5.02
C TRP A 23 -12.49 13.28 5.07
N HIS A 24 -12.38 13.99 6.20
CA HIS A 24 -11.40 15.06 6.38
C HIS A 24 -10.64 14.98 7.71
N GLY A 25 -9.50 15.66 7.75
CA GLY A 25 -8.68 15.84 8.94
C GLY A 25 -8.20 17.29 9.06
N TRP A 26 -8.17 17.81 10.28
CA TRP A 26 -7.61 19.12 10.59
C TRP A 26 -6.71 19.01 11.83
N LEU A 27 -5.41 18.87 11.59
CA LEU A 27 -4.40 18.87 12.63
C LEU A 27 -3.36 19.95 12.32
N PRO A 28 -2.69 20.53 13.34
CA PRO A 28 -1.53 21.38 13.13
C PRO A 28 -0.47 20.69 12.27
N ALA A 29 0.24 21.44 11.43
CA ALA A 29 1.27 20.88 10.55
C ALA A 29 2.33 20.08 11.33
N MET A 30 2.71 20.55 12.53
CA MET A 30 3.64 19.86 13.42
C MET A 30 3.07 18.55 13.98
N ALA A 31 1.75 18.40 14.13
CA ALA A 31 1.15 17.14 14.57
C ALA A 31 1.28 16.05 13.48
N TRP A 32 1.03 16.40 12.21
CA TRP A 32 1.31 15.53 11.08
C TRP A 32 2.80 15.20 10.97
N ALA A 33 3.67 16.19 11.16
CA ALA A 33 5.11 16.00 11.13
C ALA A 33 5.58 14.99 12.19
N ARG A 34 5.13 15.16 13.45
CA ARG A 34 5.44 14.25 14.55
C ARG A 34 4.93 12.83 14.32
N ALA A 35 3.72 12.68 13.77
CA ALA A 35 3.17 11.37 13.44
C ALA A 35 3.96 10.62 12.34
N LEU A 36 4.80 11.34 11.59
CA LEU A 36 5.70 10.79 10.56
C LEU A 36 7.19 10.91 11.00
N ASP A 37 7.42 11.11 12.29
CA ASP A 37 8.74 11.24 12.91
C ASP A 37 9.63 12.33 12.26
N LYS A 38 9.00 13.42 11.81
CA LYS A 38 9.64 14.62 11.28
C LYS A 38 9.64 15.71 12.34
N THR A 39 10.74 15.82 13.07
CA THR A 39 10.93 16.80 14.16
C THR A 39 11.98 17.86 13.85
N GLN A 40 12.59 17.81 12.66
CA GLN A 40 13.61 18.76 12.25
C GLN A 40 13.03 20.18 12.06
N PRO A 41 13.86 21.24 12.24
CA PRO A 41 13.46 22.60 11.91
C PRO A 41 12.91 22.69 10.47
N GLY A 42 11.74 23.33 10.30
CA GLY A 42 11.09 23.47 8.99
C GLY A 42 10.27 22.24 8.55
N ALA A 43 10.02 21.28 9.44
CA ALA A 43 9.14 20.14 9.17
C ALA A 43 7.71 20.59 8.78
N GLU A 44 7.16 21.63 9.41
CA GLU A 44 5.82 22.14 9.07
C GLU A 44 5.74 22.67 7.64
N ALA A 45 6.77 23.39 7.21
CA ALA A 45 6.87 23.88 5.83
C ALA A 45 6.97 22.71 4.85
N THR A 46 7.70 21.66 5.21
CA THR A 46 7.82 20.43 4.42
C THR A 46 6.49 19.69 4.29
N ILE A 47 5.75 19.54 5.39
CA ILE A 47 4.40 18.96 5.39
C ILE A 47 3.46 19.81 4.50
N SER A 48 3.51 21.12 4.64
CA SER A 48 2.68 22.04 3.86
C SER A 48 2.95 21.94 2.37
N ARG A 49 4.22 21.82 1.94
CA ARG A 49 4.59 21.58 0.54
C ARG A 49 4.07 20.25 0.01
N ASN A 50 4.13 19.17 0.80
CA ASN A 50 3.62 17.87 0.37
C ASN A 50 2.09 17.86 0.25
N TRP A 51 1.38 18.55 1.15
CA TRP A 51 -0.05 18.76 0.99
C TRP A 51 -0.39 19.55 -0.28
N SER A 52 0.34 20.63 -0.57
CA SER A 52 0.10 21.39 -1.81
C SER A 52 0.38 20.55 -3.06
N TRP A 53 1.37 19.65 -3.02
CA TRP A 53 1.61 18.72 -4.11
C TRP A 53 0.48 17.68 -4.26
N LEU A 54 0.01 17.07 -3.17
CA LEU A 54 -1.12 16.14 -3.20
C LEU A 54 -2.41 16.80 -3.75
N GLU A 55 -2.60 18.09 -3.45
CA GLU A 55 -3.70 18.89 -3.99
C GLU A 55 -3.55 19.15 -5.49
N SER A 56 -2.33 19.42 -5.98
CA SER A 56 -2.08 19.55 -7.42
C SER A 56 -2.28 18.25 -8.20
N GLU A 57 -2.03 17.09 -7.56
CA GLU A 57 -2.31 15.76 -8.12
C GLU A 57 -3.78 15.35 -7.98
N ARG A 58 -4.66 16.23 -7.47
CA ARG A 58 -6.10 15.99 -7.30
C ARG A 58 -6.45 14.79 -6.40
N LEU A 59 -5.55 14.44 -5.48
CA LEU A 59 -5.77 13.38 -4.47
C LEU A 59 -6.43 13.93 -3.20
N ILE A 60 -6.26 15.23 -2.94
CA ILE A 60 -6.90 15.92 -1.83
C ILE A 60 -7.43 17.28 -2.28
N ARG A 61 -8.38 17.82 -1.51
CA ARG A 61 -8.68 19.26 -1.51
C ARG A 61 -8.45 19.80 -0.11
N SER A 62 -8.11 21.07 -0.01
CA SER A 62 -7.94 21.70 1.29
C SER A 62 -8.62 23.05 1.39
N ASP A 63 -9.03 23.40 2.61
CA ASP A 63 -9.50 24.73 2.95
C ASP A 63 -8.85 25.24 4.23
N ARG A 64 -9.05 26.52 4.51
CA ARG A 64 -8.66 27.11 5.77
C ARG A 64 -9.78 26.93 6.77
N TYR A 65 -9.49 26.23 7.87
CA TYR A 65 -10.39 26.11 9.01
C TYR A 65 -9.76 26.74 10.24
N LYS A 66 -10.27 27.91 10.64
CA LYS A 66 -9.67 28.75 11.70
C LYS A 66 -8.20 29.08 11.36
N ARG A 67 -7.26 28.61 12.19
CA ARG A 67 -5.81 28.77 12.00
C ARG A 67 -5.14 27.52 11.42
N LEU A 68 -5.92 26.52 11.02
CA LEU A 68 -5.44 25.23 10.55
C LEU A 68 -5.80 25.03 9.07
N ARG A 69 -5.03 24.18 8.41
CA ARG A 69 -5.40 23.63 7.10
C ARG A 69 -6.25 22.39 7.35
N ARG A 70 -7.46 22.39 6.82
CA ARG A 70 -8.34 21.23 6.81
C ARG A 70 -8.22 20.57 5.46
N VAL A 71 -8.00 19.26 5.46
CA VAL A 71 -7.70 18.48 4.26
C VAL A 71 -8.77 17.41 4.11
N PHE A 72 -9.35 17.31 2.91
CA PHE A 72 -10.39 16.36 2.54
C PHE A 72 -9.82 15.38 1.51
N LEU A 73 -10.19 14.11 1.64
CA LEU A 73 -9.85 13.08 0.66
C LEU A 73 -10.66 13.28 -0.63
N LEU A 74 -10.00 13.06 -1.77
CA LEU A 74 -10.63 12.89 -3.07
C LEU A 74 -10.46 11.44 -3.54
N ARG A 75 -11.10 11.08 -4.66
CA ARG A 75 -10.91 9.74 -5.25
C ARG A 75 -9.46 9.52 -5.70
N GLU A 76 -8.96 8.32 -5.44
CA GLU A 76 -7.61 7.85 -5.79
C GLU A 76 -7.30 7.83 -7.29
N ASP A 77 -8.34 7.89 -8.14
CA ASP A 77 -8.23 7.84 -9.60
C ASP A 77 -7.74 9.15 -10.24
N GLY A 78 -7.49 10.19 -9.43
CA GLY A 78 -7.07 11.52 -9.90
C GLY A 78 -8.19 12.32 -10.56
N SER A 79 -9.44 11.84 -10.54
CA SER A 79 -10.60 12.58 -11.06
C SER A 79 -10.87 13.87 -10.27
N GLY A 80 -10.38 13.98 -9.03
CA GLY A 80 -10.64 15.09 -8.13
C GLY A 80 -12.08 15.18 -7.63
N THR A 81 -12.85 14.09 -7.78
CA THR A 81 -14.19 13.99 -7.19
C THR A 81 -14.11 13.62 -5.71
N GLU A 82 -15.17 13.91 -4.95
CA GLU A 82 -15.17 13.67 -3.51
C GLU A 82 -15.00 12.18 -3.18
N TYR A 83 -14.20 11.90 -2.15
CA TYR A 83 -14.00 10.55 -1.69
C TYR A 83 -15.31 9.97 -1.14
N THR A 84 -15.61 8.75 -1.56
CA THR A 84 -16.68 7.93 -0.98
C THR A 84 -16.09 6.61 -0.54
N ARG A 85 -16.50 6.14 0.64
CA ARG A 85 -16.02 4.86 1.16
C ARG A 85 -16.36 3.75 0.16
N PRO A 86 -15.38 2.93 -0.26
CA PRO A 86 -15.64 1.85 -1.21
C PRO A 86 -16.59 0.80 -0.61
N THR A 87 -17.56 0.37 -1.41
CA THR A 87 -18.50 -0.71 -1.07
C THR A 87 -18.08 -2.08 -1.61
N GLY A 88 -17.10 -2.12 -2.54
CA GLY A 88 -16.60 -3.33 -3.19
C GLY A 88 -15.18 -3.70 -2.77
N ASN A 89 -14.31 -4.01 -3.73
CA ASN A 89 -12.91 -4.37 -3.47
C ASN A 89 -12.12 -3.15 -2.98
N TYR A 90 -11.55 -3.27 -1.79
CA TYR A 90 -10.58 -2.33 -1.24
C TYR A 90 -9.47 -3.12 -0.54
N PHE A 91 -8.27 -2.57 -0.53
CA PHE A 91 -7.20 -3.10 0.31
C PHE A 91 -7.25 -2.42 1.69
N THR A 92 -6.78 -3.14 2.70
CA THR A 92 -6.63 -2.62 4.05
C THR A 92 -5.16 -2.56 4.41
N LEU A 93 -4.73 -1.44 4.97
CA LEU A 93 -3.41 -1.28 5.55
C LEU A 93 -3.53 -1.38 7.08
N PRO A 94 -2.96 -2.42 7.72
CA PRO A 94 -2.95 -2.52 9.18
C PRO A 94 -2.28 -1.32 9.84
N LEU A 95 -2.84 -0.86 10.96
CA LEU A 95 -2.29 0.27 11.73
C LEU A 95 -0.86 0.01 12.24
N ALA A 96 -0.47 -1.27 12.35
CA ALA A 96 0.90 -1.71 12.59
C ALA A 96 1.92 -1.04 11.65
N TYR A 97 1.52 -0.65 10.42
CA TYR A 97 2.38 0.10 9.50
C TYR A 97 2.96 1.38 10.12
N PHE A 98 2.13 2.12 10.87
CA PHE A 98 2.57 3.34 11.55
C PHE A 98 3.10 3.05 12.96
N LEU A 99 2.46 2.12 13.70
CA LEU A 99 2.81 1.84 15.09
C LEU A 99 4.17 1.15 15.25
N ASP A 100 4.53 0.27 14.31
CA ASP A 100 5.83 -0.43 14.32
C ASP A 100 6.87 0.29 13.44
N GLU A 101 6.61 1.55 13.07
CA GLU A 101 7.49 2.42 12.31
C GLU A 101 7.89 1.87 10.92
N TRP A 102 7.03 1.05 10.30
CA TRP A 102 7.30 0.54 8.95
C TRP A 102 7.34 1.65 7.90
N HIS A 103 6.68 2.79 8.14
CA HIS A 103 6.83 4.00 7.31
C HIS A 103 8.25 4.56 7.30
N GLN A 104 9.08 4.27 8.32
CA GLN A 104 10.48 4.67 8.34
C GLN A 104 11.40 3.59 7.77
N LYS A 105 11.07 2.31 8.03
CA LYS A 105 11.87 1.15 7.64
C LYS A 105 11.77 0.84 6.15
N LEU A 106 10.60 1.04 5.56
CA LEU A 106 10.37 0.75 4.15
C LEU A 106 10.62 1.97 3.27
N SER A 107 11.33 1.73 2.17
CA SER A 107 11.45 2.67 1.07
C SER A 107 10.10 2.86 0.36
N LEU A 108 10.05 3.83 -0.56
CA LEU A 108 8.88 4.01 -1.43
C LEU A 108 8.57 2.73 -2.21
N SER A 109 9.59 1.99 -2.64
CA SER A 109 9.43 0.75 -3.40
C SER A 109 8.80 -0.35 -2.54
N GLY A 110 9.33 -0.59 -1.33
CA GLY A 110 8.78 -1.55 -0.38
C GLY A 110 7.35 -1.21 0.03
N THR A 111 7.07 0.08 0.29
CA THR A 111 5.72 0.56 0.61
C THR A 111 4.74 0.27 -0.53
N VAL A 112 5.11 0.58 -1.77
CA VAL A 112 4.24 0.33 -2.94
C VAL A 112 3.99 -1.16 -3.14
N VAL A 113 5.02 -1.99 -3.04
CA VAL A 113 4.86 -3.46 -3.14
C VAL A 113 3.98 -3.99 -2.01
N LEU A 114 4.11 -3.46 -0.79
CA LEU A 114 3.24 -3.84 0.32
C LEU A 114 1.77 -3.52 0.03
N LEU A 115 1.47 -2.34 -0.52
CA LEU A 115 0.11 -1.96 -0.89
C LEU A 115 -0.46 -2.86 -1.99
N ILE A 116 0.33 -3.14 -3.04
CA ILE A 116 -0.06 -4.08 -4.12
C ILE A 116 -0.32 -5.47 -3.54
N ALA A 117 0.58 -5.96 -2.69
CA ALA A 117 0.45 -7.28 -2.07
C ALA A 117 -0.78 -7.38 -1.15
N ARG A 118 -1.22 -6.28 -0.51
CA ARG A 118 -2.44 -6.24 0.32
C ARG A 118 -3.71 -6.26 -0.52
N ASP A 119 -3.68 -5.71 -1.73
CA ASP A 119 -4.80 -5.77 -2.67
C ASP A 119 -5.02 -7.19 -3.20
N LEU A 120 -3.94 -7.89 -3.54
CA LEU A 120 -3.98 -9.25 -4.11
C LEU A 120 -4.51 -10.31 -3.11
N GLN A 121 -5.07 -11.40 -3.66
CA GLN A 121 -5.48 -12.57 -2.87
C GLN A 121 -4.28 -13.48 -2.56
N VAL A 122 -4.23 -14.03 -1.34
CA VAL A 122 -3.12 -14.88 -0.89
C VAL A 122 -3.40 -16.35 -1.25
N PRO A 123 -2.41 -17.11 -1.76
CA PRO A 123 -1.10 -16.67 -2.27
C PRO A 123 -1.24 -15.94 -3.61
N PHE A 124 -0.38 -14.95 -3.87
CA PHE A 124 -0.40 -14.19 -5.12
C PHE A 124 0.86 -14.40 -5.97
N GLN A 125 0.72 -14.12 -7.28
CA GLN A 125 1.83 -14.11 -8.23
C GLN A 125 2.07 -12.68 -8.71
N LEU A 126 3.27 -12.17 -8.50
CA LEU A 126 3.71 -10.91 -9.12
C LEU A 126 4.50 -11.24 -10.38
N ARG A 127 3.83 -11.12 -11.54
CA ARG A 127 4.49 -11.21 -12.85
C ARG A 127 5.16 -9.87 -13.15
N LYS A 128 6.49 -9.85 -13.07
CA LYS A 128 7.30 -8.63 -13.23
C LYS A 128 7.10 -8.02 -14.62
N GLU A 129 6.82 -8.85 -15.61
CA GLU A 129 6.64 -8.48 -17.01
C GLU A 129 5.40 -7.58 -17.21
N HIS A 130 4.38 -7.71 -16.36
CA HIS A 130 3.16 -6.90 -16.42
C HIS A 130 3.12 -5.78 -15.38
N ALA A 131 4.17 -5.62 -14.57
CA ALA A 131 4.22 -4.67 -13.46
C ALA A 131 3.92 -3.22 -13.90
N SER A 132 4.50 -2.81 -15.03
CA SER A 132 4.33 -1.45 -15.55
C SER A 132 2.91 -1.20 -16.08
N GLY A 133 2.29 -2.22 -16.68
CA GLY A 133 0.96 -2.09 -17.27
C GLY A 133 -0.15 -2.10 -16.22
N TRP A 134 -0.02 -2.93 -15.18
CA TRP A 134 -1.07 -3.10 -14.17
C TRP A 134 -0.98 -2.10 -13.02
N TYR A 135 0.24 -1.74 -12.61
CA TYR A 135 0.46 -0.97 -11.38
C TYR A 135 1.17 0.36 -11.63
N GLY A 136 1.52 0.67 -12.88
CA GLY A 136 2.25 1.89 -13.21
C GLY A 136 3.67 1.95 -12.63
N VAL A 137 4.24 0.82 -12.22
CA VAL A 137 5.61 0.75 -11.66
C VAL A 137 6.54 -0.07 -12.54
N SER A 138 7.77 0.41 -12.73
CA SER A 138 8.81 -0.34 -13.44
C SER A 138 9.09 -1.69 -12.75
N ALA A 139 9.45 -2.71 -13.54
CA ALA A 139 9.85 -4.02 -13.02
C ALA A 139 10.98 -3.92 -11.97
N ASP A 140 11.97 -3.04 -12.18
CA ASP A 140 13.07 -2.82 -11.22
C ASP A 140 12.59 -2.30 -9.86
N THR A 141 11.65 -1.35 -9.88
CA THR A 141 11.05 -0.79 -8.65
C THR A 141 10.26 -1.86 -7.91
N LEU A 142 9.50 -2.69 -8.63
CA LEU A 142 8.78 -3.82 -8.05
C LEU A 142 9.76 -4.84 -7.44
N GLN A 143 10.84 -5.17 -8.16
CA GLN A 143 11.85 -6.11 -7.67
C GLN A 143 12.52 -5.61 -6.40
N ARG A 144 12.96 -4.35 -6.37
CA ARG A 144 13.58 -3.76 -5.17
C ARG A 144 12.65 -3.82 -3.97
N GLY A 145 11.36 -3.53 -4.14
CA GLY A 145 10.41 -3.62 -3.03
C GLY A 145 10.10 -5.06 -2.60
N ILE A 146 10.10 -6.03 -3.52
CA ILE A 146 9.98 -7.46 -3.19
C ILE A 146 11.19 -7.91 -2.35
N ASP A 147 12.40 -7.56 -2.78
CA ASP A 147 13.62 -7.89 -2.04
C ASP A 147 13.62 -7.23 -0.67
N GLU A 148 13.28 -5.95 -0.58
CA GLU A 148 13.17 -5.21 0.69
C GLU A 148 12.16 -5.86 1.66
N LEU A 149 10.96 -6.24 1.19
CA LEU A 149 9.99 -6.92 2.05
C LEU A 149 10.47 -8.29 2.50
N ARG A 150 11.16 -9.04 1.64
CA ARG A 150 11.77 -10.33 2.01
C ARG A 150 12.84 -10.13 3.08
N ASP A 151 13.73 -9.16 2.88
CA ASP A 151 14.87 -8.91 3.76
C ASP A 151 14.41 -8.42 5.15
N HIS A 152 13.26 -7.74 5.21
CA HIS A 152 12.58 -7.39 6.47
C HIS A 152 11.70 -8.51 7.06
N GLY A 153 11.65 -9.70 6.45
CA GLY A 153 10.85 -10.82 6.94
C GLY A 153 9.34 -10.64 6.80
N LEU A 154 8.89 -9.71 5.94
CA LEU A 154 7.48 -9.40 5.69
C LEU A 154 6.88 -10.21 4.54
N LEU A 155 7.72 -10.87 3.73
CA LEU A 155 7.32 -11.60 2.53
C LEU A 155 8.03 -12.96 2.45
N SER A 156 7.25 -14.04 2.33
CA SER A 156 7.78 -15.36 1.97
C SER A 156 7.63 -15.61 0.48
N ILE A 157 8.65 -16.22 -0.14
CA ILE A 157 8.67 -16.58 -1.55
C ILE A 157 8.76 -18.10 -1.66
N THR A 158 7.75 -18.72 -2.26
CA THR A 158 7.73 -20.17 -2.51
C THR A 158 7.75 -20.42 -4.02
N PRO A 159 8.82 -21.01 -4.57
CA PRO A 159 8.86 -21.35 -5.98
C PRO A 159 7.95 -22.56 -6.25
N LYS A 160 7.01 -22.42 -7.19
CA LYS A 160 6.06 -23.48 -7.57
C LYS A 160 6.25 -23.86 -9.02
N ARG A 161 6.25 -25.17 -9.26
CA ARG A 161 6.32 -25.73 -10.62
C ARG A 161 4.93 -25.80 -11.21
N ILE A 162 4.70 -25.11 -12.33
CA ILE A 162 3.41 -25.11 -13.04
C ILE A 162 3.63 -25.77 -14.40
N ALA A 163 2.69 -26.62 -14.83
CA ALA A 163 2.71 -27.23 -16.15
C ALA A 163 2.65 -26.13 -17.23
N ALA A 164 3.62 -26.13 -18.12
CA ALA A 164 3.74 -25.18 -19.22
C ALA A 164 4.03 -25.98 -20.49
N PRO A 165 3.00 -26.57 -21.12
CA PRO A 165 3.15 -27.50 -22.24
C PRO A 165 3.86 -26.90 -23.47
N ARG A 166 3.87 -25.57 -23.57
CA ARG A 166 4.52 -24.82 -24.65
C ARG A 166 6.01 -24.55 -24.43
N THR A 167 6.56 -24.97 -23.28
CA THR A 167 8.01 -24.87 -23.01
C THR A 167 8.66 -26.20 -23.36
N ARG A 168 9.95 -26.17 -23.77
CA ARG A 168 10.71 -27.37 -24.13
C ARG A 168 10.74 -28.45 -23.03
N GLN A 169 10.58 -28.04 -21.78
CA GLN A 169 10.63 -28.92 -20.60
C GLN A 169 9.23 -29.32 -20.09
N GLY A 170 8.15 -28.72 -20.62
CA GLY A 170 6.76 -28.98 -20.21
C GLY A 170 6.34 -28.33 -18.88
N TRP A 171 7.21 -27.55 -18.24
CA TRP A 171 6.93 -26.86 -16.98
C TRP A 171 7.67 -25.52 -16.89
N THR A 172 7.16 -24.63 -16.03
CA THR A 172 7.81 -23.37 -15.68
C THR A 172 7.79 -23.18 -14.16
N MET A 173 8.75 -22.41 -13.64
CA MET A 173 8.77 -22.01 -12.23
C MET A 173 8.08 -20.66 -12.10
N VAL A 174 7.13 -20.57 -11.18
CA VAL A 174 6.47 -19.32 -10.82
C VAL A 174 6.65 -19.11 -9.32
N ASN A 175 7.03 -17.89 -8.93
CA ASN A 175 7.12 -17.52 -7.54
C ASN A 175 5.72 -17.20 -7.01
N GLU A 176 5.29 -17.96 -5.99
CA GLU A 176 4.15 -17.61 -5.16
C GLU A 176 4.64 -16.80 -3.96
N TYR A 177 3.93 -15.72 -3.67
CA TYR A 177 4.27 -14.80 -2.61
C TYR A 177 3.18 -14.83 -1.52
N ARG A 178 3.58 -14.70 -0.26
CA ARG A 178 2.67 -14.52 0.87
C ARG A 178 3.20 -13.44 1.81
N LEU A 179 2.31 -12.55 2.25
CA LEU A 179 2.62 -11.56 3.28
C LEU A 179 2.59 -12.21 4.67
N LEU A 180 3.62 -11.93 5.44
CA LEU A 180 3.79 -12.39 6.82
C LEU A 180 3.32 -11.33 7.81
N ALA A 181 3.28 -11.68 9.09
CA ALA A 181 2.88 -10.76 10.16
C ALA A 181 3.82 -9.52 10.16
N PRO A 182 3.31 -8.31 10.44
CA PRO A 182 1.95 -7.98 10.86
C PRO A 182 0.97 -7.72 9.68
N PHE A 183 1.40 -7.94 8.44
CA PHE A 183 0.64 -7.60 7.23
C PHE A 183 -0.10 -8.79 6.59
N THR A 184 -0.18 -9.92 7.30
CA THR A 184 -0.90 -11.10 6.87
C THR A 184 -2.36 -10.76 6.53
N LYS A 185 -2.83 -11.29 5.41
CA LYS A 185 -4.26 -11.29 5.08
C LYS A 185 -4.82 -12.58 5.68
N PRO A 186 -5.94 -12.55 6.43
CA PRO A 186 -6.58 -13.79 6.85
C PRO A 186 -6.79 -14.64 5.60
N GLU A 187 -6.29 -15.87 5.63
CA GLU A 187 -6.50 -16.82 4.55
C GLU A 187 -8.02 -16.95 4.37
N PRO A 188 -8.56 -16.79 3.14
CA PRO A 188 -9.95 -17.12 2.93
C PRO A 188 -10.16 -18.56 3.41
N PRO A 189 -11.25 -18.85 4.14
CA PRO A 189 -11.51 -20.21 4.59
C PRO A 189 -11.39 -21.14 3.39
N SER A 190 -10.53 -22.15 3.50
CA SER A 190 -10.31 -23.09 2.42
C SER A 190 -11.62 -23.82 2.15
N ASP A 191 -12.32 -23.45 1.09
CA ASP A 191 -13.38 -24.25 0.51
C ASP A 191 -12.71 -25.43 -0.19
N ASN A 192 -12.25 -26.39 0.61
CA ASN A 192 -11.77 -27.68 0.12
C ASN A 192 -12.52 -28.78 0.87
N PRO A 193 -13.74 -29.14 0.44
CA PRO A 193 -14.49 -30.22 1.03
C PRO A 193 -14.05 -31.53 0.37
N ILE A 194 -12.86 -32.07 0.66
CA ILE A 194 -12.47 -33.38 0.14
C ILE A 194 -11.67 -34.21 1.17
N GLU A 195 -12.26 -35.36 1.48
CA GLU A 195 -11.68 -36.62 1.98
C GLU A 195 -11.45 -36.80 3.50
N LEU A 196 -12.57 -36.90 4.23
CA LEU A 196 -12.67 -37.67 5.47
C LEU A 196 -13.82 -38.67 5.33
N GLU A 197 -13.73 -39.61 4.38
CA GLU A 197 -14.55 -40.83 4.38
C GLU A 197 -13.98 -41.86 3.39
N ALA A 198 -12.94 -42.58 3.81
CA ALA A 198 -12.56 -43.88 3.24
C ALA A 198 -11.68 -44.64 4.25
N ALA A 199 -12.22 -44.91 5.43
CA ALA A 199 -11.68 -45.90 6.35
C ALA A 199 -12.80 -46.41 7.27
N THR A 200 -13.64 -47.30 6.77
CA THR A 200 -14.35 -48.31 7.56
C THR A 200 -14.46 -49.56 6.72
#